data_AF-A0A7J7N1S8-F1
#
_entry.id   AF-A0A7J7N1S8-F1
#
_cell.length_a   1.000
_cell.length_b   1.000
_cell.length_c   1.000
_cell.angle_alpha   90.00
_cell.angle_beta   90.00
_cell.angle_gamma   90.00
#
_symmetry.space_group_name_H-M   'P 1'
#
loop_
_entity.id
_entity.type
_entity.pdbx_description
1 polymer ?
#
loop_
_entity_poly.entity_id
_entity_poly.type
_entity_poly.pdbx_seq_one_letter_code
_entity_poly.pdbx_strand_id
1 'polypeptide(L)'
;MADEIKFFELNTGAKIPSIGLGTWQAEPGLVGSAVVAAIKAGYRHIDFAQGYFNEKEVGLALKSVFEDGVVKREDLFITSKLWCTDHAAEDVPEALHRTLGDLQLMLIFTLYDFLPILFISSLNLWDSQVLSN
;
A
#
# COMPACT_ATOMS: atom_id res chain seq x y z
N MET A 1 -9.15 -25.45 -20.05
CA MET A 1 -8.38 -24.87 -18.92
C MET A 1 -9.09 -23.57 -18.57
N ALA A 2 -9.40 -23.34 -17.30
CA ALA A 2 -10.04 -22.08 -16.90
C ALA A 2 -9.09 -20.91 -17.23
N ASP A 3 -9.64 -19.78 -17.66
CA ASP A 3 -8.84 -18.57 -17.90
C ASP A 3 -8.15 -18.14 -16.59
N GLU A 4 -6.87 -17.76 -16.70
CA GLU A 4 -6.07 -17.32 -15.56
C GLU A 4 -6.55 -15.94 -15.08
N ILE A 5 -7.17 -15.88 -13.91
CA ILE A 5 -7.64 -14.63 -13.31
C ILE A 5 -6.46 -13.91 -12.66
N LYS A 6 -5.88 -12.93 -13.36
CA LYS A 6 -4.70 -12.17 -12.89
C LYS A 6 -5.04 -10.95 -12.04
N PHE A 7 -6.17 -10.31 -12.31
CA PHE A 7 -6.62 -9.11 -11.60
C PHE A 7 -8.14 -8.97 -11.68
N PHE A 8 -8.69 -8.14 -10.82
CA PHE A 8 -10.07 -7.65 -10.88
C PHE A 8 -10.06 -6.15 -11.15
N GLU A 9 -11.02 -5.65 -11.93
CA GLU A 9 -11.22 -4.22 -12.13
C GLU A 9 -12.15 -3.68 -11.03
N LEU A 10 -11.68 -2.68 -10.30
CA LEU A 10 -12.45 -2.00 -9.27
C LEU A 10 -13.38 -0.98 -9.91
N ASN A 11 -14.41 -0.56 -9.17
CA ASN A 11 -15.32 0.51 -9.60
C ASN A 11 -14.62 1.87 -9.84
N THR A 12 -13.39 2.03 -9.32
CA THR A 12 -12.50 3.18 -9.56
C THR A 12 -11.72 3.08 -10.88
N GLY A 13 -11.84 1.98 -11.62
CA GLY A 13 -11.05 1.68 -12.81
C GLY A 13 -9.64 1.13 -12.52
N ALA A 14 -9.23 1.07 -11.26
CA ALA A 14 -7.96 0.47 -10.87
C ALA A 14 -8.00 -1.06 -10.99
N LYS A 15 -6.88 -1.67 -11.36
CA LYS A 15 -6.72 -3.13 -11.43
C LYS A 15 -6.07 -3.64 -10.15
N ILE A 16 -6.82 -4.40 -9.35
CA ILE A 16 -6.29 -5.06 -8.16
C ILE A 16 -5.82 -6.48 -8.52
N PRO A 17 -4.57 -6.88 -8.23
CA PRO A 17 -4.13 -8.25 -8.43
C PRO A 17 -5.03 -9.24 -7.67
N SER A 18 -5.33 -10.37 -8.30
CA SER A 18 -6.27 -11.36 -7.72
C SER A 18 -5.72 -12.07 -6.48
N ILE A 19 -4.39 -12.04 -6.29
CA ILE A 19 -3.69 -12.64 -5.17
C ILE A 19 -2.80 -11.58 -4.52
N GLY A 20 -2.94 -11.44 -3.20
CA GLY A 20 -2.12 -10.56 -2.38
C GLY A 20 -1.47 -11.28 -1.19
N LEU A 21 -0.35 -10.76 -0.72
CA LEU A 21 0.30 -11.21 0.52
C LEU A 21 -0.31 -10.47 1.70
N GLY A 22 -0.95 -11.19 2.62
CA GLY A 22 -1.35 -10.65 3.91
C GLY A 22 -0.19 -10.65 4.92
N THR A 23 -0.08 -9.59 5.71
CA THR A 23 1.01 -9.40 6.69
C THR A 23 0.57 -9.49 8.16
N TRP A 24 -0.70 -9.84 8.41
CA TRP A 24 -1.20 -10.01 9.77
C TRP A 24 -0.53 -11.20 10.48
N GLN A 25 -0.18 -11.01 11.76
CA GLN A 25 0.49 -12.00 12.62
C GLN A 25 1.85 -12.50 12.11
N ALA A 26 2.46 -11.81 11.15
CA ALA A 26 3.85 -12.08 10.81
C ALA A 26 4.74 -11.84 12.04
N GLU A 27 5.64 -12.77 12.33
CA GLU A 27 6.57 -12.60 13.45
C GLU A 27 7.46 -11.37 13.23
N PRO A 28 7.77 -10.59 14.28
CA PRO A 28 8.67 -9.46 14.17
C PRO A 28 10.02 -9.86 13.56
N GLY A 29 10.49 -9.11 12.56
CA GLY A 29 11.74 -9.40 11.84
C GLY A 29 11.61 -10.38 10.67
N LEU A 30 10.45 -11.03 10.48
CA LEU A 30 10.21 -11.91 9.33
C LEU A 30 9.37 -11.25 8.23
N VAL A 31 8.56 -10.23 8.56
CA VAL A 31 7.62 -9.65 7.58
C VAL A 31 8.35 -8.99 6.43
N GLY A 32 9.48 -8.31 6.68
CA GLY A 32 10.25 -7.66 5.64
C GLY A 32 10.79 -8.68 4.63
N SER A 33 11.38 -9.77 5.13
CA SER A 33 11.88 -10.87 4.30
C SER A 33 10.75 -11.53 3.50
N ALA A 34 9.59 -11.73 4.12
CA ALA A 34 8.41 -12.29 3.44
C ALA A 34 7.90 -11.38 2.31
N VAL A 35 7.85 -10.06 2.51
CA VAL A 35 7.47 -9.08 1.49
C VAL A 35 8.46 -9.10 0.32
N VAL A 36 9.77 -9.05 0.60
CA VAL A 36 10.81 -9.12 -0.44
C VAL A 36 10.69 -10.42 -1.25
N ALA A 37 10.53 -11.56 -0.56
CA ALA A 37 10.39 -12.85 -1.20
C ALA A 37 9.13 -12.94 -2.08
N ALA A 38 8.00 -12.45 -1.59
CA ALA A 38 6.75 -12.43 -2.35
C ALA A 38 6.88 -11.57 -3.61
N ILE A 39 7.45 -10.36 -3.52
CA ILE A 39 7.66 -9.47 -4.66
C ILE A 39 8.56 -10.13 -5.72
N LYS A 40 9.65 -10.77 -5.28
CA LYS A 40 10.56 -11.54 -6.16
C LYS A 40 9.87 -12.77 -6.77
N ALA A 41 8.92 -13.38 -6.06
CA ALA A 41 8.12 -14.49 -6.55
C ALA A 41 6.99 -14.05 -7.52
N GLY A 42 6.79 -12.75 -7.71
CA GLY A 42 5.82 -12.20 -8.67
C GLY A 42 4.56 -11.58 -8.05
N TYR A 43 4.45 -11.53 -6.72
CA TYR A 43 3.33 -10.83 -6.08
C TYR A 43 3.38 -9.34 -6.41
N ARG A 44 2.21 -8.77 -6.66
CA ARG A 44 2.02 -7.34 -6.92
C ARG A 44 0.98 -6.70 -6.00
N HIS A 45 0.36 -7.46 -5.11
CA HIS A 45 -0.53 -6.93 -4.07
C HIS A 45 0.00 -7.30 -2.69
N ILE A 46 0.22 -6.29 -1.85
CA ILE A 46 0.61 -6.48 -0.45
C ILE A 46 -0.44 -5.81 0.44
N ASP A 47 -0.95 -6.56 1.41
CA ASP A 47 -1.95 -6.15 2.38
C ASP A 47 -1.35 -6.02 3.79
N PHE A 48 -1.56 -4.87 4.40
CA PHE A 48 -1.14 -4.53 5.76
C PHE A 48 -2.22 -3.72 6.47
N ALA A 49 -1.94 -3.32 7.69
CA ALA A 49 -2.77 -2.42 8.49
C ALA A 49 -1.91 -1.77 9.57
N GLN A 50 -2.26 -0.54 9.95
CA GLN A 50 -1.67 0.16 11.10
C GLN A 50 -1.70 -0.71 12.37
N GLY A 51 -2.82 -1.40 12.61
CA GLY A 51 -3.02 -2.28 13.77
C GLY A 51 -2.16 -3.55 13.80
N TYR A 52 -1.34 -3.82 12.77
CA TYR A 52 -0.43 -4.96 12.75
C TYR A 52 0.95 -4.61 13.34
N PHE A 53 1.22 -3.31 13.57
CA PHE A 53 2.46 -2.81 14.19
C PHE A 53 3.75 -3.23 13.47
N ASN A 54 3.68 -3.45 12.17
CA ASN A 54 4.80 -3.94 11.35
C ASN A 54 5.03 -3.11 10.07
N GLU A 55 4.30 -2.01 9.87
CA GLU A 55 4.39 -1.15 8.67
C GLU A 55 5.80 -0.59 8.46
N LYS A 56 6.54 -0.26 9.52
CA LYS A 56 7.95 0.21 9.41
C LYS A 56 8.87 -0.81 8.77
N GLU A 57 8.73 -2.08 9.15
CA GLU A 57 9.55 -3.16 8.62
C GLU A 57 9.20 -3.41 7.14
N VAL A 58 7.90 -3.35 6.82
CA VAL A 58 7.41 -3.42 5.43
C VAL A 58 7.94 -2.24 4.61
N GLY A 59 7.95 -1.02 5.14
CA GLY A 59 8.47 0.15 4.45
C GLY A 59 9.95 0.04 4.09
N LEU A 60 10.77 -0.49 5.01
CA LEU A 60 12.19 -0.77 4.74
C LEU A 60 12.36 -1.82 3.64
N ALA A 61 11.54 -2.88 3.66
CA ALA A 61 11.54 -3.90 2.62
C ALA A 61 11.12 -3.34 1.25
N LEU A 62 10.07 -2.52 1.20
CA LEU A 62 9.60 -1.85 -0.01
C LEU A 62 10.69 -0.93 -0.59
N LYS A 63 11.32 -0.11 0.26
CA LYS A 63 12.44 0.73 -0.16
C LYS A 63 13.56 -0.10 -0.78
N SER A 64 13.95 -1.20 -0.15
CA SER A 64 15.03 -2.05 -0.66
C SER A 64 14.71 -2.62 -2.05
N VAL A 65 13.49 -3.10 -2.30
CA VAL A 65 13.13 -3.68 -3.61
C VAL A 65 12.99 -2.62 -4.71
N PHE A 66 12.66 -1.38 -4.34
CA PHE A 66 12.65 -0.25 -5.27
C PHE A 66 14.07 0.19 -5.62
N GLU A 67 14.96 0.31 -4.63
CA GLU A 67 16.37 0.66 -4.83
C GLU A 67 17.13 -0.41 -5.62
N ASP A 68 16.85 -1.69 -5.36
CA ASP A 68 17.40 -2.83 -6.11
C ASP A 68 16.82 -2.95 -7.53
N GLY A 69 15.80 -2.15 -7.88
CA GLY A 69 15.15 -2.18 -9.19
C GLY A 69 14.36 -3.46 -9.47
N VAL A 70 13.97 -4.21 -8.44
CA VAL A 70 13.18 -5.46 -8.58
C VAL A 70 11.78 -5.16 -9.12
N VAL A 71 11.21 -4.04 -8.71
CA VAL A 71 9.87 -3.59 -9.07
C VAL A 71 9.80 -2.06 -8.96
N LYS A 72 8.91 -1.42 -9.72
CA LYS A 72 8.62 0.01 -9.54
C LYS A 72 7.45 0.21 -8.60
N ARG A 73 7.27 1.43 -8.10
CA ARG A 73 6.18 1.74 -7.17
C ARG A 73 4.82 1.49 -7.84
N GLU A 74 4.66 1.92 -9.09
CA GLU A 74 3.43 1.80 -9.88
C GLU A 74 3.04 0.36 -10.22
N ASP A 75 3.96 -0.59 -10.09
CA ASP A 75 3.69 -2.01 -10.31
C ASP A 75 3.03 -2.67 -9.08
N LEU A 76 3.08 -2.03 -7.91
CA LEU A 76 2.56 -2.57 -6.66
C LEU A 76 1.20 -1.95 -6.27
N PHE A 77 0.23 -2.82 -6.06
CA PHE A 77 -0.99 -2.52 -5.33
C PHE A 77 -0.74 -2.68 -3.83
N ILE A 78 -0.87 -1.60 -3.09
CA ILE A 78 -0.61 -1.54 -1.66
C ILE A 78 -1.92 -1.24 -0.94
N THR A 79 -2.26 -2.04 0.07
CA THR A 79 -3.46 -1.88 0.89
C THR A 79 -3.09 -1.71 2.35
N SER A 80 -3.53 -0.61 2.98
CA SER A 80 -3.53 -0.45 4.44
C SER A 80 -4.96 -0.15 4.94
N LYS A 81 -5.14 -0.20 6.26
CA LYS A 81 -6.43 -0.10 6.95
C LYS A 81 -6.30 0.92 8.09
N LEU A 82 -7.22 1.88 8.12
CA LEU A 82 -7.39 2.81 9.23
C LEU A 82 -7.76 2.03 10.50
N TRP A 83 -7.11 2.33 11.62
CA TRP A 83 -7.43 1.66 12.88
C TRP A 83 -8.67 2.26 13.55
N CYS A 84 -9.37 1.45 14.35
CA CYS A 84 -10.65 1.83 14.96
C CYS A 84 -10.58 3.05 15.89
N THR A 85 -9.39 3.41 16.37
CA THR A 85 -9.17 4.60 17.20
C THR A 85 -9.12 5.90 16.41
N ASP A 86 -8.94 5.84 15.09
CA ASP A 86 -8.67 6.98 14.22
C ASP A 86 -9.86 7.33 13.29
N HIS A 87 -11.09 6.96 13.70
CA HIS A 87 -12.30 7.16 12.89
C HIS A 87 -12.86 8.59 12.95
N ALA A 88 -12.41 9.44 13.89
CA ALA A 88 -12.79 10.84 13.88
C ALA A 88 -12.22 11.52 12.63
N ALA A 89 -12.99 12.42 11.99
CA ALA A 89 -12.63 12.98 10.69
C ALA A 89 -11.29 13.72 10.73
N GLU A 90 -11.01 14.37 11.86
CA GLU A 90 -9.75 15.07 12.15
C GLU A 90 -8.55 14.13 12.32
N ASP A 91 -8.76 12.87 12.71
CA ASP A 91 -7.69 11.89 12.97
C ASP A 91 -7.30 11.12 11.70
N VAL A 92 -8.20 11.01 10.72
CA VAL A 92 -7.97 10.26 9.46
C VAL A 92 -6.72 10.74 8.71
N PRO A 93 -6.51 12.06 8.47
CA PRO A 93 -5.32 12.53 7.77
C PRO A 93 -4.04 12.21 8.53
N GLU A 94 -4.05 12.32 9.85
CA GLU A 94 -2.89 12.02 10.70
C GLU A 94 -2.57 10.52 10.68
N ALA A 95 -3.59 9.65 10.79
CA ALA A 95 -3.41 8.20 10.68
C ALA A 95 -2.85 7.79 9.31
N LEU A 96 -3.38 8.38 8.24
CA LEU A 96 -2.85 8.19 6.88
C LEU A 96 -1.38 8.64 6.78
N HIS A 97 -1.03 9.82 7.30
CA HIS A 97 0.36 10.30 7.30
C HIS A 97 1.31 9.38 8.07
N ARG A 98 0.88 8.86 9.23
CA ARG A 98 1.66 7.88 10.00
C ARG A 98 1.94 6.63 9.18
N THR A 99 0.91 6.03 8.59
CA THR A 99 1.07 4.84 7.73
C THR A 99 1.94 5.12 6.51
N LEU A 100 1.76 6.26 5.83
CA LEU A 100 2.60 6.63 4.69
C LEU A 100 4.07 6.83 5.10
N GLY A 101 4.31 7.47 6.25
CA GLY A 101 5.65 7.65 6.81
C GLY A 101 6.31 6.32 7.17
N ASP A 102 5.60 5.43 7.84
CA ASP A 102 6.10 4.11 8.23
C ASP A 102 6.40 3.23 7.01
N LEU A 103 5.53 3.26 5.98
CA LEU A 103 5.74 2.55 4.72
C LEU A 103 6.73 3.22 3.77
N GLN A 104 7.19 4.44 4.08
CA GLN A 104 8.05 5.26 3.23
C GLN A 104 7.46 5.51 1.83
N LEU A 105 6.15 5.76 1.78
CA LEU A 105 5.40 6.03 0.56
C LEU A 105 4.93 7.47 0.52
N MET A 106 4.84 8.02 -0.69
CA MET A 106 4.16 9.28 -0.94
C MET A 106 2.85 9.02 -1.65
N LEU A 107 1.80 9.69 -1.19
CA LEU A 107 0.48 9.67 -1.81
C LEU A 107 0.06 11.13 -2.04
N ILE A 108 -0.32 11.46 -3.27
CA ILE A 108 -0.86 12.78 -3.60
C ILE A 108 -2.38 12.65 -3.54
N PHE A 109 -3.02 13.37 -2.61
CA PHE A 109 -4.48 13.43 -2.50
C PHE A 109 -4.96 14.84 -2.86
N THR A 110 -5.97 14.94 -3.72
CA THR A 110 -6.77 16.16 -3.89
C THR A 110 -8.06 15.96 -3.09
N LEU A 111 -8.17 16.61 -1.94
CA LEU A 111 -9.28 16.41 -1.01
C LEU A 111 -10.58 17.00 -1.58
N TYR A 112 -11.56 16.14 -1.82
CA TYR A 112 -12.97 16.47 -1.63
C TYR A 112 -13.48 15.56 -0.51
N ASP A 113 -14.11 16.17 0.50
CA ASP A 113 -14.57 15.53 1.75
C ASP A 113 -15.44 14.28 1.53
N PHE A 114 -15.65 13.51 2.62
CA PHE A 114 -16.66 12.44 2.86
C PHE A 114 -16.24 10.95 2.71
N LEU A 115 -16.08 10.21 3.84
CA LEU A 115 -16.80 8.96 4.25
C LEU A 115 -16.09 8.24 5.42
N PRO A 116 -16.81 7.43 6.25
CA PRO A 116 -16.20 6.55 7.24
C PRO A 116 -15.76 5.25 6.58
N ILE A 117 -14.55 4.79 6.86
CA ILE A 117 -13.80 3.70 6.20
C ILE A 117 -13.09 4.18 4.92
N LEU A 118 -11.87 4.66 5.12
CA LEU A 118 -10.94 4.99 4.04
C LEU A 118 -10.15 3.72 3.64
N PHE A 119 -10.52 3.10 2.53
CA PHE A 119 -9.64 2.17 1.82
C PHE A 119 -8.60 3.00 1.09
N ILE A 120 -7.37 3.03 1.61
CA ILE A 120 -6.27 3.74 0.95
C ILE A 120 -5.66 2.76 -0.07
N SER A 121 -6.22 2.74 -1.28
CA SER A 121 -5.47 2.27 -2.44
C SER A 121 -4.69 3.46 -2.98
N SER A 122 -3.37 3.39 -2.98
CA SER A 122 -2.55 4.42 -3.65
C SER A 122 -2.94 4.49 -5.13
N LEU A 123 -3.51 5.61 -5.57
CA LEU A 123 -3.72 5.87 -6.99
C LEU A 123 -2.48 6.51 -7.59
N ASN A 124 -2.11 6.03 -8.77
CA ASN A 124 -0.97 6.46 -9.57
C ASN A 124 -1.10 7.93 -9.98
N LEU A 125 -0.21 8.81 -9.50
CA LEU A 125 0.11 10.08 -10.14
C LEU A 125 1.56 10.48 -9.83
N TRP A 126 2.47 10.16 -10.75
CA TRP A 126 3.79 10.81 -10.88
C TRP A 126 3.86 11.38 -12.30
N ASP A 127 3.14 12.47 -12.53
CA ASP A 127 3.41 13.35 -13.67
C ASP A 127 4.23 14.55 -13.16
N SER A 128 5.41 14.72 -13.73
CA SER A 128 6.44 15.68 -13.37
C SER A 128 6.12 17.14 -13.74
N GLN A 129 4.90 17.63 -13.44
CA GLN A 129 4.48 19.00 -13.76
C GLN A 129 3.94 19.85 -12.59
N VAL A 130 4.04 19.41 -11.33
CA VAL A 130 3.51 20.19 -10.19
C VAL A 130 4.61 20.88 -9.35
N LEU A 131 5.88 20.82 -9.76
CA LEU A 131 6.98 21.57 -9.10
C LEU A 131 7.36 22.89 -9.78
N SER A 132 6.46 23.48 -10.56
CA SER A 132 6.61 24.84 -11.06
C SER A 132 5.36 25.66 -10.78
N ASN A 133 5.26 26.17 -9.55
CA ASN A 133 4.83 27.55 -9.20
C ASN A 133 4.89 27.76 -7.69
#